data_AF-A0A1G0WTH3-F1
#
_entry.id   AF-A0A1G0WTH3-F1
#
_cell.length_a   1.000
_cell.length_b   1.000
_cell.length_c   1.000
_cell.angle_alpha   90.00
_cell.angle_beta   90.00
_cell.angle_gamma   90.00
#
_symmetry.space_group_name_H-M   'P 1'
#
loop_
_entity.id
_entity.type
_entity.pdbx_description
1 polymer ?
#
loop_
_entity_poly.entity_id
_entity_poly.type
_entity_poly.pdbx_seq_one_letter_code
_entity_poly.pdbx_strand_id
1 'polypeptide(L)'
;MKKINFIVAILEFAALIMLNACIDVGDGPMGPQGPAGNANVKYFIYTIYPNDWIASNDPNLWYYDKDCNLVTPDIVDFGAVLFYLKETSGKLSWISLPTTSLYRDNGQAYTTEYQPWHSDYTLSIQWIDTHPTNPRKPTWNCVIKAIIIADTPYSMLKAKGVDVKNYEQVMSALNLPATD
;
A
#
# COMPACT_ATOMS: atom_id res chain seq x y z
N MET A 1 -44.74 -53.40 14.08
CA MET A 1 -43.90 -52.66 15.04
C MET A 1 -42.39 -52.94 14.89
N LYS A 2 -41.93 -54.20 14.71
CA LYS A 2 -40.49 -54.52 14.56
C LYS A 2 -39.77 -53.82 13.39
N LYS A 3 -40.46 -53.52 12.28
CA LYS A 3 -39.88 -52.86 11.10
C LYS A 3 -39.59 -51.36 11.31
N ILE A 4 -40.33 -50.69 12.20
CA ILE A 4 -40.14 -49.26 12.50
C ILE A 4 -38.91 -49.08 13.39
N ASN A 5 -38.73 -49.94 14.39
CA ASN A 5 -37.55 -49.91 15.26
C ASN A 5 -36.24 -50.17 14.50
N PHE A 6 -36.28 -50.95 13.42
CA PHE A 6 -35.11 -51.20 12.57
C PHE A 6 -34.73 -49.97 11.73
N ILE A 7 -35.70 -49.20 11.25
CA ILE A 7 -35.46 -47.98 10.47
C ILE A 7 -34.91 -46.87 11.37
N VAL A 8 -35.42 -46.73 12.59
CA VAL A 8 -34.93 -45.75 13.57
C VAL A 8 -33.47 -46.06 13.96
N ALA A 9 -33.13 -47.33 14.17
CA ALA A 9 -31.75 -47.74 14.48
C ALA A 9 -30.76 -47.45 13.34
N ILE A 10 -31.18 -47.57 12.07
CA ILE A 10 -30.34 -47.21 10.92
C ILE A 10 -30.14 -45.69 10.82
N LEU A 11 -31.18 -44.90 11.13
CA LEU A 11 -31.09 -43.45 11.10
C LEU A 11 -30.17 -42.90 12.21
N GLU A 12 -30.20 -43.51 13.41
CA GLU A 12 -29.29 -43.19 14.51
C GLU A 12 -27.84 -43.56 14.18
N PHE A 13 -27.61 -44.70 13.53
CA PHE A 13 -26.28 -45.11 13.11
C PHE A 13 -25.71 -44.21 12.01
N ALA A 14 -26.54 -43.75 11.06
CA ALA A 14 -26.14 -42.79 10.02
C ALA A 14 -25.81 -41.39 10.59
N ALA A 15 -26.53 -40.95 11.62
CA ALA A 15 -26.25 -39.68 12.31
C ALA A 15 -24.92 -39.71 13.07
N LEU A 16 -24.53 -40.86 13.64
CA LEU A 16 -23.25 -41.05 14.33
C LEU A 16 -22.04 -41.02 13.38
N ILE A 17 -22.20 -41.42 12.11
CA ILE A 17 -21.12 -41.38 11.11
C ILE A 17 -20.88 -39.94 10.62
N MET A 18 -21.93 -39.12 10.54
CA MET A 18 -21.82 -37.72 10.07
C MET A 18 -21.17 -36.77 11.09
N LEU A 19 -21.10 -37.14 12.38
CA LEU A 19 -20.46 -36.34 13.43
C LEU A 19 -18.93 -36.50 13.49
N ASN A 20 -18.35 -37.50 12.80
CA ASN A 20 -16.89 -37.70 12.70
C ASN A 20 -16.26 -37.09 11.43
N ALA A 21 -17.02 -36.36 10.61
CA ALA A 21 -16.50 -35.73 9.39
C ALA A 21 -15.74 -34.41 9.65
N CYS A 22 -15.70 -33.94 10.92
CA CYS A 22 -14.93 -32.77 11.32
C CYS A 22 -13.85 -33.17 12.34
N ILE A 23 -12.99 -34.11 11.94
CA ILE A 23 -11.71 -34.28 12.60
C ILE A 23 -10.82 -33.20 12.01
N ASP A 24 -10.47 -32.20 12.81
CA ASP A 24 -9.45 -31.21 12.52
C ASP A 24 -8.09 -31.93 12.41
N VAL A 25 -7.80 -32.44 11.22
CA VAL A 25 -6.54 -33.09 10.85
C VAL A 25 -5.50 -32.03 10.49
N GLY A 26 -5.29 -31.09 11.43
CA GLY A 26 -4.30 -30.02 11.31
C GLY A 26 -4.66 -28.96 10.29
N ASP A 27 -4.05 -27.78 10.44
CA ASP A 27 -4.02 -26.77 9.40
C ASP A 27 -3.63 -27.47 8.09
N GLY A 28 -4.51 -27.39 7.07
CA GLY A 28 -4.22 -27.94 5.75
C GLY A 28 -2.84 -27.47 5.29
N PRO A 29 -2.15 -28.25 4.42
CA PRO A 29 -0.81 -27.88 3.97
C PRO A 29 -0.83 -26.42 3.54
N MET A 30 0.14 -25.64 4.05
CA MET A 30 0.32 -24.25 3.62
C MET A 30 0.19 -24.23 2.10
N GLY A 31 -0.73 -23.40 1.59
CA GLY A 31 -0.95 -23.28 0.17
C GLY A 31 0.37 -23.03 -0.56
N PRO A 32 0.51 -23.43 -1.83
CA PRO A 32 1.73 -23.17 -2.59
C PRO A 32 2.11 -21.70 -2.43
N GLN A 33 3.40 -21.45 -2.20
CA GLN A 33 3.91 -20.08 -2.17
C GLN A 33 3.42 -19.37 -3.45
N GLY A 34 2.76 -18.23 -3.26
CA GLY A 34 2.32 -17.43 -4.39
C GLY A 34 3.49 -17.11 -5.33
N PRO A 35 3.23 -16.80 -6.61
CA PRO A 35 4.28 -16.35 -7.53
C PRO A 35 5.14 -15.26 -6.88
N ALA A 36 6.44 -15.23 -7.20
CA ALA A 36 7.31 -14.14 -6.76
C ALA A 36 6.63 -12.78 -7.06
N GLY A 37 6.60 -11.89 -6.08
CA GLY A 37 5.90 -10.60 -6.18
C GLY A 37 6.31 -9.83 -7.44
N ASN A 38 5.32 -9.20 -8.09
CA ASN A 38 5.47 -8.48 -9.35
C ASN A 38 6.77 -7.65 -9.40
N ALA A 39 7.60 -7.86 -10.44
CA ALA A 39 8.78 -7.04 -10.75
C ALA A 39 8.48 -5.53 -10.88
N ASN A 40 7.19 -5.18 -10.93
CA ASN A 40 6.64 -3.85 -11.10
C ASN A 40 6.45 -3.09 -9.77
N VAL A 41 6.71 -3.70 -8.61
CA VAL A 41 6.61 -3.03 -7.31
C VAL A 41 8.00 -2.81 -6.72
N LYS A 42 8.35 -1.55 -6.47
CA LYS A 42 9.58 -1.14 -5.78
C LYS A 42 9.21 -0.42 -4.49
N TYR A 43 10.03 -0.54 -3.46
CA TYR A 43 9.85 0.26 -2.25
C TYR A 43 11.19 0.67 -1.66
N PHE A 44 11.17 1.75 -0.90
CA PHE A 44 12.30 2.16 -0.07
C PHE A 44 11.82 2.95 1.14
N ILE A 45 12.71 3.10 2.10
CA ILE A 45 12.46 3.83 3.35
C ILE A 45 13.46 4.97 3.43
N TYR A 46 13.01 6.15 3.84
CA TYR A 46 13.85 7.29 4.13
C TYR A 46 13.36 8.02 5.38
N THR A 47 14.24 8.81 5.98
CA THR A 47 13.94 9.59 7.19
C THR A 47 13.98 11.06 6.83
N ILE A 48 12.95 11.80 7.26
CA ILE A 48 12.92 13.25 7.27
C ILE A 48 13.25 13.69 8.70
N TYR A 49 14.38 14.34 8.89
CA TYR A 49 14.78 14.88 10.18
C TYR A 49 14.07 16.21 10.45
N PRO A 50 13.93 16.63 11.72
CA PRO A 50 13.27 17.89 12.07
C PRO A 50 13.83 19.11 11.33
N ASN A 51 15.13 19.11 11.01
CA ASN A 51 15.79 20.23 10.33
C ASN A 51 15.68 20.19 8.80
N ASP A 52 15.18 19.10 8.23
CA ASP A 52 15.04 18.96 6.77
C ASP A 52 13.78 19.66 6.25
N TRP A 53 12.80 19.92 7.12
CA TRP A 53 11.56 20.59 6.75
C TRP A 53 11.80 22.03 6.31
N ILE A 54 11.32 22.33 5.11
CA ILE A 54 11.39 23.65 4.48
C ILE A 54 10.04 24.35 4.70
N ALA A 55 10.08 25.61 5.17
CA ALA A 55 8.87 26.41 5.31
C ALA A 55 8.38 26.86 3.93
N SER A 56 7.06 26.76 3.71
CA SER A 56 6.40 27.34 2.54
C SER A 56 6.13 28.84 2.73
N ASN A 57 5.58 29.49 1.70
CA ASN A 57 5.02 30.83 1.82
C ASN A 57 3.72 30.85 2.65
N ASP A 58 3.07 29.69 2.80
CA ASP A 58 1.98 29.50 3.76
C ASP A 58 2.58 29.24 5.15
N PRO A 59 2.26 30.05 6.18
CA PRO A 59 2.81 29.89 7.53
C PRO A 59 2.43 28.57 8.22
N ASN A 60 1.41 27.87 7.72
CA ASN A 60 0.92 26.62 8.27
C ASN A 60 1.51 25.40 7.56
N LEU A 61 2.32 25.59 6.51
CA LEU A 61 2.80 24.52 5.65
C LEU A 61 4.31 24.41 5.66
N TRP A 62 4.78 23.19 5.91
CA TRP A 62 6.16 22.77 5.70
C TRP A 62 6.19 21.62 4.71
N TYR A 63 7.27 21.48 3.97
CA TYR A 63 7.43 20.39 3.03
C TYR A 63 8.85 19.84 3.05
N TYR A 64 8.99 18.63 2.54
CA TYR A 64 10.26 18.01 2.25
C TYR A 64 10.17 17.31 0.91
N ASP A 65 11.07 17.68 0.01
CA ASP A 65 11.19 17.08 -1.32
C ASP A 65 12.37 16.11 -1.35
N LYS A 66 12.12 14.96 -1.95
CA LYS A 66 13.10 13.90 -2.14
C LYS A 66 13.22 13.56 -3.61
N ASP A 67 14.43 13.74 -4.14
CA ASP A 67 14.79 13.20 -5.43
C ASP A 67 14.65 11.67 -5.44
N CYS A 68 13.97 11.17 -6.47
CA CYS A 68 13.60 9.77 -6.61
C CYS A 68 13.54 9.34 -8.09
N ASN A 69 14.65 8.79 -8.59
CA ASN A 69 14.74 8.24 -9.96
C ASN A 69 13.80 7.04 -10.22
N LEU A 70 13.09 6.54 -9.20
CA LEU A 70 12.12 5.46 -9.35
C LEU A 70 10.73 5.95 -9.75
N VAL A 71 10.39 7.23 -9.53
CA VAL A 71 9.15 7.85 -9.99
C VAL A 71 9.41 8.50 -11.33
N THR A 72 9.38 7.71 -12.40
CA THR A 72 9.51 8.21 -13.77
C THR A 72 8.20 8.86 -14.25
N PRO A 73 8.19 9.61 -15.36
CA PRO A 73 6.95 10.11 -15.96
C PRO A 73 5.92 9.01 -16.23
N ASP A 74 6.36 7.82 -16.67
CA ASP A 74 5.47 6.67 -16.85
C ASP A 74 4.78 6.24 -15.52
N ILE A 75 5.46 6.38 -14.37
CA ILE A 75 4.84 6.10 -13.06
C ILE A 75 3.83 7.19 -12.70
N VAL A 76 4.11 8.45 -13.02
CA VAL A 76 3.20 9.58 -12.76
C VAL A 76 1.93 9.44 -13.59
N ASP A 77 2.05 9.08 -14.87
CA ASP A 77 0.92 9.01 -15.79
C ASP A 77 0.08 7.73 -15.63
N PHE A 78 0.72 6.60 -15.31
CA PHE A 78 0.05 5.29 -15.34
C PHE A 78 0.20 4.48 -14.05
N GLY A 79 1.23 4.75 -13.26
CA GLY A 79 1.52 4.01 -12.03
C GLY A 79 0.77 4.50 -10.80
N ALA A 80 1.24 4.07 -9.64
CA ALA A 80 0.81 4.57 -8.35
C ALA A 80 1.99 4.67 -7.38
N VAL A 81 1.96 5.70 -6.53
CA VAL A 81 2.89 5.85 -5.41
C VAL A 81 2.11 5.88 -4.10
N LEU A 82 2.35 4.90 -3.24
CA LEU A 82 1.76 4.81 -1.91
C LEU A 82 2.79 5.24 -0.86
N PHE A 83 2.33 6.00 0.13
CA PHE A 83 3.18 6.51 1.19
C PHE A 83 2.70 6.01 2.54
N TYR A 84 3.66 5.67 3.41
CA TYR A 84 3.38 5.25 4.77
C TYR A 84 4.34 5.93 5.75
N LEU A 85 3.83 6.33 6.91
CA LEU A 85 4.60 6.83 8.03
C LEU A 85 4.78 5.72 9.07
N LYS A 86 6.00 5.53 9.58
CA LYS A 86 6.25 4.61 10.69
C LYS A 86 5.64 5.16 11.98
N GLU A 87 4.90 4.33 12.70
CA GLU A 87 4.35 4.70 14.00
C GLU A 87 5.48 4.96 15.02
N THR A 88 5.36 6.02 15.81
CA THR A 88 6.38 6.44 16.79
C THR A 88 6.20 5.80 18.17
N SER A 89 5.15 5.01 18.40
CA SER A 89 4.81 4.37 19.68
C SER A 89 5.66 3.14 20.05
N GLY A 90 6.76 2.89 19.32
CA GLY A 90 7.61 1.71 19.51
C GLY A 90 7.09 0.43 18.84
N LYS A 91 5.94 0.49 18.16
CA LYS A 91 5.42 -0.62 17.34
C LYS A 91 6.00 -0.60 15.93
N LEU A 92 6.06 -1.76 15.28
CA LEU A 92 6.51 -1.93 13.89
C LEU A 92 5.39 -1.65 12.86
N SER A 93 4.43 -0.80 13.21
CA SER A 93 3.27 -0.46 12.38
C SER A 93 3.56 0.69 11.43
N TRP A 94 2.92 0.64 10.27
CA TRP A 94 2.96 1.66 9.23
C TRP A 94 1.56 2.23 9.06
N ILE A 95 1.44 3.55 9.10
CA ILE A 95 0.19 4.28 8.90
C ILE A 95 0.20 4.78 7.46
N SER A 96 -0.85 4.45 6.68
CA SER A 96 -0.99 4.97 5.32
C SER A 96 -1.17 6.49 5.34
N LEU A 97 -0.52 7.18 4.40
CA LEU A 97 -0.71 8.60 4.15
C LEU A 97 -1.63 8.81 2.92
N PRO A 98 -2.41 9.92 2.87
CA PRO A 98 -2.46 11.00 3.84
C PRO A 98 -3.10 10.59 5.17
N THR A 99 -2.77 11.33 6.24
CA THR A 99 -3.41 11.17 7.55
C THR A 99 -3.62 12.53 8.22
N THR A 100 -4.69 12.63 9.00
CA THR A 100 -5.11 13.84 9.71
C THR A 100 -5.31 13.49 11.18
N SER A 101 -4.66 14.25 12.06
CA SER A 101 -4.85 14.14 13.50
C SER A 101 -5.52 15.40 14.04
N LEU A 102 -6.53 15.21 14.90
CA LEU A 102 -7.27 16.29 15.56
C LEU A 102 -6.68 16.55 16.94
N TYR A 103 -6.39 17.81 17.23
CA TYR A 103 -5.89 18.29 18.51
C TYR A 103 -6.78 19.42 19.04
N ARG A 104 -6.55 19.76 20.31
CA ARG A 104 -7.17 20.92 20.96
C ARG A 104 -6.12 21.68 21.74
N ASP A 105 -6.10 22.99 21.60
CA ASP A 105 -5.37 23.91 22.46
C ASP A 105 -6.34 24.96 23.00
N ASN A 106 -6.35 25.17 24.31
CA ASN A 106 -7.26 26.09 25.00
C ASN A 106 -8.74 25.99 24.56
N GLY A 107 -9.21 24.76 24.27
CA GLY A 107 -10.58 24.48 23.82
C GLY A 107 -10.82 24.68 22.32
N GLN A 108 -9.92 25.32 21.59
CA GLN A 108 -9.98 25.45 20.13
C GLN A 108 -9.43 24.18 19.46
N ALA A 109 -10.17 23.65 18.50
CA ALA A 109 -9.74 22.49 17.73
C ALA A 109 -8.85 22.92 16.57
N TYR A 110 -7.80 22.15 16.30
CA TYR A 110 -6.94 22.28 15.12
C TYR A 110 -6.52 20.90 14.63
N THR A 111 -6.01 20.83 13.41
CA THR A 111 -5.55 19.60 12.76
C THR A 111 -4.07 19.69 12.42
N THR A 112 -3.41 18.54 12.45
CA THR A 112 -2.13 18.38 11.75
C THR A 112 -2.26 17.29 10.70
N GLU A 113 -1.66 17.48 9.54
CA GLU A 113 -1.85 16.63 8.38
C GLU A 113 -0.51 16.30 7.73
N TYR A 114 -0.35 15.03 7.34
CA TYR A 114 0.69 14.61 6.41
C TYR A 114 0.04 14.39 5.05
N GLN A 115 0.39 15.22 4.07
CA GLN A 115 -0.11 15.13 2.70
C GLN A 115 1.03 14.73 1.76
N PRO A 116 1.06 13.47 1.26
CA PRO A 116 2.06 13.06 0.31
C PRO A 116 1.73 13.56 -1.10
N TRP A 117 2.75 13.87 -1.86
CA TRP A 117 2.68 14.27 -3.26
C TRP A 117 3.81 13.62 -4.04
N HIS A 118 3.63 13.46 -5.35
CA HIS A 118 4.69 13.01 -6.25
C HIS A 118 4.58 13.68 -7.61
N SER A 119 5.71 13.83 -8.26
CA SER A 119 5.85 14.31 -9.64
C SER A 119 7.07 13.63 -10.28
N ASP A 120 7.37 13.97 -11.53
CA ASP A 120 8.53 13.44 -12.24
C ASP A 120 9.80 13.54 -11.40
N TYR A 121 10.32 12.38 -11.02
CA TYR A 121 11.54 12.20 -10.25
C TYR A 121 11.55 12.80 -8.84
N THR A 122 10.38 13.18 -8.29
CA THR A 122 10.28 13.82 -6.97
C THR A 122 9.16 13.20 -6.16
N LEU A 123 9.48 12.84 -4.92
CA LEU A 123 8.51 12.59 -3.87
C LEU A 123 8.46 13.80 -2.93
N SER A 124 7.29 14.21 -2.50
CA SER A 124 7.13 15.29 -1.53
C SER A 124 6.23 14.84 -0.37
N ILE A 125 6.59 15.23 0.84
CA ILE A 125 5.68 15.15 2.00
C ILE A 125 5.45 16.56 2.49
N GLN A 126 4.18 16.96 2.54
CA GLN A 126 3.75 18.20 3.15
C GLN A 126 3.24 17.91 4.57
N TRP A 127 3.60 18.80 5.48
CA TRP A 127 3.08 18.87 6.83
C TRP A 127 2.28 20.16 6.98
N ILE A 128 1.00 20.04 7.30
CA ILE A 128 0.11 21.18 7.49
C ILE A 128 -0.32 21.19 8.95
N ASP A 129 -0.14 22.31 9.64
CA ASP A 129 -0.62 22.53 11.00
C ASP A 129 -1.58 23.72 11.02
N THR A 130 -2.86 23.46 11.26
CA THR A 130 -3.91 24.50 11.26
C THR A 130 -4.04 25.23 12.60
N HIS A 131 -3.05 25.08 13.51
CA HIS A 131 -3.04 25.80 14.78
C HIS A 131 -3.14 27.33 14.56
N PRO A 132 -4.12 28.02 15.16
CA PRO A 132 -4.47 29.40 14.77
C PRO A 132 -3.41 30.45 15.08
N THR A 133 -2.54 30.20 16.07
CA THR A 133 -1.56 31.19 16.56
C THR A 133 -0.12 30.68 16.62
N ASN A 134 0.11 29.39 16.43
CA ASN A 134 1.40 28.76 16.67
C ASN A 134 1.54 27.46 15.88
N PRO A 135 1.44 27.52 14.55
CA PRO A 135 1.68 26.36 13.71
C PRO A 135 3.14 25.91 13.88
N ARG A 136 3.37 24.61 14.00
CA ARG A 136 4.69 24.03 14.25
C ARG A 136 5.00 22.94 13.23
N LYS A 137 6.23 22.93 12.73
CA LYS A 137 6.78 21.77 12.01
C LYS A 137 7.00 20.58 12.94
N PRO A 138 7.10 19.34 12.41
CA PRO A 138 7.44 18.16 13.21
C PRO A 138 8.80 18.32 13.91
N THR A 139 8.85 17.97 15.19
CA THR A 139 10.08 18.00 16.00
C THR A 139 10.71 16.62 16.19
N TRP A 140 10.22 15.61 15.48
CA TRP A 140 10.67 14.22 15.53
C TRP A 140 11.06 13.72 14.14
N ASN A 141 11.83 12.62 14.11
CA ASN A 141 12.20 11.95 12.86
C ASN A 141 10.96 11.29 12.24
N CYS A 142 10.59 11.72 11.04
CA CYS A 142 9.50 11.11 10.28
C CYS A 142 10.09 10.05 9.36
N VAL A 143 9.81 8.76 9.62
CA VAL A 143 10.31 7.66 8.80
C VAL A 143 9.24 7.28 7.78
N ILE A 144 9.51 7.54 6.51
CA ILE A 144 8.59 7.37 5.39
C ILE A 144 8.97 6.11 4.60
N LYS A 145 7.98 5.29 4.28
CA LYS A 145 8.07 4.23 3.28
C LYS A 145 7.30 4.67 2.05
N ALA A 146 7.97 4.72 0.91
CA ALA A 146 7.36 4.89 -0.39
C ALA A 146 7.29 3.54 -1.10
N ILE A 147 6.12 3.19 -1.64
CA ILE A 147 5.89 2.02 -2.48
C ILE A 147 5.48 2.54 -3.85
N ILE A 148 6.27 2.19 -4.87
CA ILE A 148 6.08 2.59 -6.24
C ILE A 148 5.61 1.37 -7.01
N ILE A 149 4.44 1.50 -7.62
CA ILE A 149 3.78 0.46 -8.39
C ILE A 149 3.76 0.96 -9.83
N ALA A 150 4.55 0.33 -10.69
CA ALA A 150 4.39 0.52 -12.12
C ALA A 150 3.09 -0.16 -12.57
N ASP A 151 2.35 0.48 -13.48
CA ASP A 151 1.18 -0.16 -14.08
C ASP A 151 1.57 -1.46 -14.78
N THR A 152 0.56 -2.28 -15.02
CA THR A 152 0.67 -3.35 -15.99
C THR A 152 1.19 -2.81 -17.32
N PRO A 153 2.14 -3.52 -17.96
CA PRO A 153 2.63 -3.19 -19.30
C PRO A 153 1.51 -2.83 -20.28
N TYR A 154 0.34 -3.47 -20.17
CA TYR A 154 -0.77 -3.32 -21.10
C TYR A 154 -1.32 -1.89 -21.24
N SER A 155 -1.65 -1.18 -20.14
CA SER A 155 -2.25 0.16 -20.26
C SER A 155 -1.24 1.18 -20.77
N MET A 156 0.02 1.07 -20.31
CA MET A 156 1.13 1.87 -20.81
C MET A 156 1.34 1.64 -22.32
N LEU A 157 1.37 0.38 -22.76
CA LEU A 157 1.54 0.01 -24.17
C LEU A 157 0.39 0.57 -25.02
N LYS A 158 -0.86 0.45 -24.55
CA LYS A 158 -2.02 1.05 -25.24
C LYS A 158 -1.93 2.57 -25.33
N ALA A 159 -1.54 3.25 -24.26
CA ALA A 159 -1.38 4.71 -24.25
C ALA A 159 -0.28 5.16 -25.23
N LYS A 160 0.79 4.36 -25.38
CA LYS A 160 1.88 4.57 -26.34
C LYS A 160 1.52 4.14 -27.78
N GLY A 161 0.29 3.72 -28.04
CA GLY A 161 -0.17 3.31 -29.37
C GLY A 161 0.38 1.96 -29.84
N VAL A 162 0.94 1.16 -28.94
CA VAL A 162 1.46 -0.18 -29.26
C VAL A 162 0.30 -1.13 -29.50
N ASP A 163 0.34 -1.85 -30.63
CA ASP A 163 -0.58 -2.96 -30.84
C ASP A 163 -0.19 -4.11 -29.92
N VAL A 164 -0.90 -4.23 -28.80
CA VAL A 164 -0.74 -5.29 -27.81
C VAL A 164 -0.99 -6.71 -28.34
N LYS A 165 -1.51 -6.86 -29.57
CA LYS A 165 -1.61 -8.15 -30.26
C LYS A 165 -0.38 -8.46 -31.12
N ASN A 166 0.48 -7.48 -31.38
CA ASN A 166 1.71 -7.64 -32.14
C ASN A 166 2.88 -7.90 -31.18
N TYR A 167 3.33 -9.16 -31.14
CA TYR A 167 4.41 -9.61 -30.27
C TYR A 167 5.69 -8.77 -30.40
N GLU A 168 6.12 -8.46 -31.62
CA GLU A 168 7.34 -7.69 -31.87
C GLU A 168 7.23 -6.27 -31.32
N GLN A 169 6.07 -5.62 -31.51
CA GLN A 169 5.83 -4.28 -30.97
C GLN A 169 5.79 -4.28 -29.44
N VAL A 170 5.20 -5.30 -28.81
CA VAL A 170 5.18 -5.45 -27.35
C VAL A 170 6.60 -5.67 -26.81
N MET A 171 7.38 -6.57 -27.41
CA MET A 171 8.74 -6.86 -26.96
C MET A 171 9.67 -5.65 -27.12
N SER A 172 9.58 -4.94 -28.25
CA SER A 172 10.33 -3.71 -28.50
C SER A 172 9.96 -2.63 -27.48
N ALA A 173 8.67 -2.42 -27.22
CA ALA A 173 8.22 -1.39 -26.28
C ALA A 173 8.53 -1.71 -24.81
N LEU A 174 8.76 -2.98 -24.47
CA LEU A 174 9.18 -3.43 -23.14
C LEU A 174 10.69 -3.59 -22.98
N ASN A 175 11.49 -3.28 -24.02
CA ASN A 175 12.94 -3.50 -24.04
C ASN A 175 13.34 -4.94 -23.65
N LEU A 176 12.52 -5.91 -24.04
CA LEU A 176 12.82 -7.33 -23.84
C LEU A 176 13.55 -7.85 -25.08
N PRO A 177 14.62 -8.65 -24.92
CA PRO A 177 15.27 -9.28 -26.06
C PRO A 177 14.25 -10.16 -26.78
N ALA A 178 14.14 -10.02 -28.10
CA ALA A 178 13.37 -10.96 -28.90
C ALA A 178 13.96 -12.36 -28.65
N THR A 179 13.15 -13.27 -28.14
CA THR A 179 13.53 -14.67 -28.03
C THR A 179 13.59 -15.25 -29.43
N ASP A 180 14.80 -15.57 -29.88
CA ASP A 180 15.06 -16.36 -31.09
C ASP A 180 14.41 -17.76 -31.02
#